data_AF-A0A1V5HL59-F1
#
_entry.id   AF-A0A1V5HL59-F1
#
_cell.length_a   1.000
_cell.length_b   1.000
_cell.length_c   1.000
_cell.angle_alpha   90.00
_cell.angle_beta   90.00
_cell.angle_gamma   90.00
#
_symmetry.space_group_name_H-M   'P 1'
#
loop_
_entity.id
_entity.type
_entity.pdbx_description
1 polymer ?
#
loop_
_entity_poly.entity_id
_entity_poly.type
_entity_poly.pdbx_seq_one_letter_code
_entity_poly.pdbx_strand_id
1 'polypeptide(L)'
;MSLAIRVIPTLDSHYVDSSKFQKVPVYYGKIENEIPAPPVPECFLGAWYRKVFSSTDYWLGIEGIIKLGEFIPDKARFNLDGKGRYMDNPSIYMGGKSAKESDAGLNLNLSYSSSDTKEDLSLSSPKLAYRPFWRYIYNSTTDFSGNVDRQEINSWNVHNPRHLSNYYFPGDVIKMSVYSPLKDYLQLRIDVIEATSNPKYVKIRMGYGLENNLPTSFLSPLFFSKGHGYEKAEFKRVNSIDQYGNEGLVAQNTNAEVTEALWQEVYLYREINGELVKVPFLQNRQTSMICPHQDVITVKKHPLDPTGEAIIIHPGRKN
;
A
#
# COMPACT_ATOMS: atom_id res chain seq x y z
N MET A 1 -24.86 -0.86 29.91
CA MET A 1 -24.33 -0.69 28.54
C MET A 1 -23.40 -1.85 28.27
N SER A 2 -23.74 -2.74 27.32
CA SER A 2 -22.88 -3.87 26.96
C SER A 2 -21.57 -3.34 26.36
N LEU A 3 -20.44 -3.64 27.01
CA LEU A 3 -19.10 -3.16 26.67
C LEU A 3 -18.39 -4.02 25.61
N ALA A 4 -19.13 -4.88 24.90
CA ALA A 4 -18.59 -5.76 23.88
C ALA A 4 -18.99 -5.28 22.47
N ILE A 5 -18.16 -4.45 21.84
CA ILE A 5 -18.24 -4.26 20.39
C ILE A 5 -17.63 -5.52 19.76
N ARG A 6 -18.46 -6.39 19.20
CA ARG A 6 -17.99 -7.51 18.39
C ARG A 6 -17.47 -6.94 17.06
N VAL A 7 -16.16 -6.97 16.87
CA VAL A 7 -15.53 -6.58 15.61
C VAL A 7 -15.73 -7.69 14.58
N ILE A 8 -16.17 -7.32 13.37
CA ILE A 8 -16.12 -8.18 12.20
C ILE A 8 -14.89 -7.75 11.40
N PRO A 9 -13.79 -8.53 11.40
CA PRO A 9 -12.51 -8.06 10.85
C PRO A 9 -12.58 -7.74 9.35
N THR A 10 -13.37 -8.50 8.60
CA THR A 10 -13.59 -8.30 7.17
C THR A 10 -15.04 -8.52 6.78
N LEU A 11 -15.52 -7.74 5.82
CA LEU A 11 -16.78 -7.97 5.12
C LEU A 11 -16.49 -8.31 3.66
N ASP A 12 -17.45 -8.96 2.98
CA ASP A 12 -17.32 -9.28 1.55
C ASP A 12 -16.95 -8.04 0.72
N SER A 13 -16.16 -8.24 -0.34
CA SER A 13 -15.72 -7.18 -1.25
C SER A 13 -16.85 -6.33 -1.86
N HIS A 14 -18.06 -6.88 -1.96
CA HIS A 14 -19.25 -6.21 -2.50
C HIS A 14 -20.32 -5.95 -1.43
N TYR A 15 -19.95 -5.96 -0.15
CA TYR A 15 -20.88 -5.74 0.96
C TYR A 15 -21.64 -4.40 0.87
N VAL A 16 -21.00 -3.38 0.30
CA VAL A 16 -21.58 -2.06 0.04
C VAL A 16 -21.19 -1.60 -1.36
N ASP A 17 -22.07 -0.85 -2.02
CA ASP A 17 -21.73 -0.22 -3.29
C ASP A 17 -20.66 0.88 -3.09
N SER A 18 -19.49 0.67 -3.68
CA SER A 18 -18.38 1.61 -3.70
C SER A 18 -18.20 2.31 -5.04
N SER A 19 -19.16 2.19 -5.96
CA SER A 19 -19.14 2.82 -7.29
C SER A 19 -18.93 4.33 -7.26
N LYS A 20 -19.39 5.01 -6.20
CA LYS A 20 -19.18 6.44 -5.99
C LYS A 20 -17.71 6.86 -6.01
N PHE A 21 -16.78 5.98 -5.63
CA PHE A 21 -15.34 6.25 -5.65
C PHE A 21 -14.69 6.08 -7.04
N GLN A 22 -15.41 5.57 -8.05
CA GLN A 22 -14.82 5.26 -9.36
C GLN A 22 -14.78 6.46 -10.30
N LYS A 23 -15.78 7.36 -10.21
CA LYS A 23 -15.95 8.52 -11.09
C LYS A 23 -16.14 9.79 -10.27
N VAL A 24 -15.11 10.11 -9.50
CA VAL A 24 -15.13 11.25 -8.58
C VAL A 24 -14.53 12.48 -9.29
N PRO A 25 -15.24 13.62 -9.35
CA PRO A 25 -14.71 14.83 -9.96
C PRO A 25 -13.57 15.44 -9.13
N VAL A 26 -12.68 16.18 -9.79
CA VAL A 26 -11.57 16.87 -9.12
C VAL A 26 -12.03 18.24 -8.64
N TYR A 27 -11.77 18.55 -7.37
CA TYR A 27 -12.02 19.83 -6.74
C TYR A 27 -10.72 20.60 -6.52
N TYR A 28 -10.59 21.74 -7.20
CA TYR A 28 -9.43 22.64 -7.11
C TYR A 28 -9.67 23.85 -6.19
N GLY A 29 -10.88 23.99 -5.64
CA GLY A 29 -11.25 25.12 -4.81
C GLY A 29 -10.60 25.11 -3.43
N LYS A 30 -10.88 26.16 -2.65
CA LYS A 30 -10.48 26.25 -1.25
C LYS A 30 -11.40 25.42 -0.39
N ILE A 31 -10.81 24.58 0.46
CA ILE A 31 -11.56 23.80 1.45
C ILE A 31 -11.64 24.62 2.74
N GLU A 32 -12.86 24.96 3.15
CA GLU A 32 -13.08 25.68 4.40
C GLU A 32 -12.64 24.84 5.60
N ASN A 33 -11.91 25.46 6.52
CA ASN A 33 -11.40 24.83 7.74
C ASN A 33 -10.52 23.58 7.50
N GLU A 34 -9.90 23.48 6.32
CA GLU A 34 -8.92 22.44 6.05
C GLU A 34 -7.74 22.52 7.02
N ILE A 35 -7.39 21.37 7.60
CA ILE A 35 -6.29 21.25 8.53
C ILE A 35 -5.00 21.11 7.71
N PRO A 36 -3.99 21.99 7.91
CA PRO A 36 -2.72 21.88 7.21
C PRO A 36 -1.94 20.63 7.64
N ALA A 37 -1.05 20.16 6.77
CA ALA A 37 -0.20 19.01 7.05
C ALA A 37 0.65 19.23 8.33
N PRO A 38 0.79 18.22 9.20
CA PRO A 38 1.57 18.33 10.43
C PRO A 38 3.08 18.44 10.15
N PRO A 39 3.88 18.87 11.15
CA PRO A 39 5.33 18.79 11.03
C PRO A 39 5.79 17.35 10.82
N VAL A 40 6.96 17.19 10.18
CA VAL A 40 7.56 15.89 9.92
C VAL A 40 7.97 15.22 11.24
N PRO A 41 7.45 14.02 11.56
CA PRO A 41 7.86 13.28 12.76
C PRO A 41 9.21 12.58 12.55
N GLU A 42 9.74 11.99 13.62
CA GLU A 42 10.92 11.13 13.53
C GLU A 42 10.67 9.90 12.65
N CYS A 43 11.74 9.40 12.01
CA CYS A 43 11.68 8.17 11.23
C CYS A 43 11.42 6.97 12.15
N PHE A 44 10.39 6.20 11.83
CA PHE A 44 10.26 4.85 12.36
C PHE A 44 11.39 3.97 11.82
N LEU A 45 12.01 3.18 12.70
CA LEU A 45 13.17 2.36 12.37
C LEU A 45 12.76 1.03 11.71
N GLY A 46 13.67 0.45 10.92
CA GLY A 46 13.55 -0.92 10.41
C GLY A 46 13.44 -1.07 8.90
N ALA A 47 13.31 0.04 8.16
CA ALA A 47 13.14 0.03 6.71
C ALA A 47 13.76 1.26 6.04
N TRP A 48 13.99 1.15 4.73
CA TRP A 48 14.32 2.27 3.85
C TRP A 48 13.04 2.72 3.14
N TYR A 49 12.57 3.95 3.34
CA TYR A 49 11.26 4.34 2.80
C TYR A 49 11.11 5.82 2.46
N ARG A 50 10.28 6.04 1.44
CA ARG A 50 9.68 7.30 1.05
C ARG A 50 8.22 7.27 1.49
N LYS A 51 7.84 8.11 2.47
CA LYS A 51 6.46 8.23 2.95
C LYS A 51 5.94 9.64 2.73
N VAL A 52 4.71 9.75 2.24
CA VAL A 52 3.97 11.02 2.14
C VAL A 52 2.61 10.82 2.76
N PHE A 53 2.20 11.72 3.65
CA PHE A 53 0.92 11.61 4.35
C PHE A 53 0.25 12.96 4.56
N SER A 54 -1.08 12.93 4.72
CA SER A 54 -1.91 14.11 4.86
C SER A 54 -1.97 14.59 6.31
N SER A 55 -2.66 15.71 6.54
CA SER A 55 -3.20 16.01 7.86
C SER A 55 -4.24 14.99 8.29
N THR A 56 -4.49 14.93 9.61
CA THR A 56 -5.69 14.29 10.17
C THR A 56 -6.88 15.22 10.00
N ASP A 57 -7.68 14.99 8.96
CA ASP A 57 -8.83 15.82 8.58
C ASP A 57 -9.99 14.92 8.11
N TYR A 58 -11.08 15.47 7.59
CA TYR A 58 -12.25 14.73 7.09
C TYR A 58 -12.00 14.00 5.75
N TRP A 59 -10.79 13.45 5.58
CA TRP A 59 -10.45 12.64 4.43
C TRP A 59 -11.19 11.29 4.48
N LEU A 60 -11.63 10.83 3.32
CA LEU A 60 -12.36 9.57 3.11
C LEU A 60 -11.54 8.52 2.38
N GLY A 61 -10.34 8.88 1.93
CA GLY A 61 -9.45 7.97 1.21
C GLY A 61 -8.32 8.68 0.47
N ILE A 62 -7.54 7.88 -0.24
CA ILE A 62 -6.45 8.29 -1.13
C ILE A 62 -6.49 7.45 -2.40
N GLU A 63 -6.06 8.05 -3.49
CA GLU A 63 -5.92 7.45 -4.81
C GLU A 63 -4.65 7.96 -5.48
N GLY A 64 -4.05 7.15 -6.34
CA GLY A 64 -2.99 7.59 -7.22
C GLY A 64 -2.73 6.60 -8.34
N ILE A 65 -2.18 7.11 -9.43
CA ILE A 65 -1.70 6.29 -10.54
C ILE A 65 -0.20 6.11 -10.38
N ILE A 66 0.26 4.86 -10.42
CA ILE A 66 1.67 4.52 -10.29
C ILE A 66 2.14 3.55 -11.36
N LYS A 67 3.28 3.87 -11.98
CA LYS A 67 4.09 2.90 -12.71
C LYS A 67 5.06 2.20 -11.75
N LEU A 68 5.04 0.87 -11.73
CA LEU A 68 5.82 0.08 -10.78
C LEU A 68 7.30 0.02 -11.15
N GLY A 69 8.19 0.24 -10.18
CA GLY A 69 9.64 0.04 -10.32
C GLY A 69 10.05 -1.44 -10.19
N GLU A 70 11.27 -1.76 -10.58
CA GLU A 70 11.87 -3.10 -10.45
C GLU A 70 12.70 -3.20 -9.18
N PHE A 71 12.57 -4.32 -8.47
CA PHE A 71 13.44 -4.63 -7.35
C PHE A 71 14.67 -5.42 -7.78
N ILE A 72 15.83 -4.91 -7.43
CA ILE A 72 17.13 -5.54 -7.62
C ILE A 72 17.62 -5.95 -6.23
N PRO A 73 17.63 -7.26 -5.90
CA PRO A 73 17.99 -7.71 -4.56
C PRO A 73 19.50 -7.65 -4.31
N ASP A 74 19.90 -7.46 -3.05
CA ASP A 74 21.28 -7.63 -2.60
C ASP A 74 21.61 -9.11 -2.39
N LYS A 75 22.51 -9.65 -3.22
CA LYS A 75 22.99 -11.04 -3.12
C LYS A 75 23.68 -11.33 -1.79
N ALA A 76 24.35 -10.35 -1.17
CA ALA A 76 25.00 -10.53 0.12
C ALA A 76 24.00 -10.71 1.28
N ARG A 77 22.73 -10.35 1.05
CA ARG A 77 21.64 -10.45 2.04
C ARG A 77 20.65 -11.56 1.71
N PHE A 78 21.10 -12.57 0.97
CA PHE A 78 20.35 -13.80 0.71
C PHE A 78 20.57 -14.83 1.82
N ASN A 79 19.50 -15.46 2.27
CA ASN A 79 19.49 -16.60 3.20
C ASN A 79 20.16 -16.34 4.56
N LEU A 80 20.23 -15.08 5.02
CA LEU A 80 20.84 -14.76 6.33
C LEU A 80 20.05 -15.33 7.52
N ASP A 81 18.78 -15.65 7.31
CA ASP A 81 17.91 -16.27 8.32
C ASP A 81 17.72 -17.79 8.13
N GLY A 82 18.44 -18.40 7.18
CA GLY A 82 18.35 -19.84 6.88
C GLY A 82 17.06 -20.27 6.17
N LYS A 83 16.22 -19.33 5.69
CA LYS A 83 14.90 -19.63 5.08
C LYS A 83 14.86 -19.53 3.55
N GLY A 84 16.02 -19.39 2.90
CA GLY A 84 16.16 -19.37 1.45
C GLY A 84 15.62 -18.11 0.78
N ARG A 85 15.65 -16.96 1.45
CA ARG A 85 15.07 -15.70 0.97
C ARG A 85 16.00 -14.51 1.13
N TYR A 86 15.75 -13.45 0.37
CA TYR A 86 16.38 -12.14 0.61
C TYR A 86 15.80 -11.49 1.86
N MET A 87 16.66 -10.83 2.64
CA MET A 87 16.26 -10.10 3.85
C MET A 87 15.55 -8.78 3.56
N ASP A 88 15.74 -8.24 2.36
CA ASP A 88 15.13 -7.00 1.89
C ASP A 88 13.89 -7.32 1.04
N ASN A 89 12.78 -6.61 1.30
CA ASN A 89 11.51 -6.84 0.63
C ASN A 89 10.83 -5.52 0.27
N PRO A 90 10.64 -5.20 -1.02
CA PRO A 90 10.04 -3.95 -1.40
C PRO A 90 8.51 -3.99 -1.24
N SER A 91 7.94 -2.84 -0.88
CA SER A 91 6.50 -2.64 -0.82
C SER A 91 6.12 -1.24 -1.31
N ILE A 92 4.94 -1.14 -1.92
CA ILE A 92 4.33 0.11 -2.39
C ILE A 92 2.89 0.08 -1.89
N TYR A 93 2.55 0.91 -0.92
CA TYR A 93 1.25 0.85 -0.29
C TYR A 93 0.69 2.23 0.03
N MET A 94 -0.63 2.27 0.16
CA MET A 94 -1.36 3.36 0.75
C MET A 94 -1.85 2.95 2.12
N GLY A 95 -2.45 3.87 2.85
CA GLY A 95 -2.97 3.55 4.16
C GLY A 95 -3.69 4.71 4.79
N GLY A 96 -4.34 4.44 5.91
CA GLY A 96 -5.04 5.44 6.69
C GLY A 96 -4.77 5.26 8.16
N LYS A 97 -4.84 6.36 8.90
CA LYS A 97 -4.86 6.34 10.37
C LYS A 97 -5.97 7.25 10.86
N SER A 98 -6.97 6.63 11.47
CA SER A 98 -7.94 7.32 12.33
C SER A 98 -7.68 6.90 13.77
N ALA A 99 -8.36 5.88 14.30
CA ALA A 99 -8.06 5.34 15.63
C ALA A 99 -6.76 4.52 15.66
N LYS A 100 -6.55 3.70 14.63
CA LYS A 100 -5.37 2.85 14.46
C LYS A 100 -4.91 2.89 13.00
N GLU A 101 -3.68 2.44 12.77
CA GLU A 101 -3.08 2.39 11.44
C GLU A 101 -3.66 1.25 10.60
N SER A 102 -3.74 1.49 9.30
CA SER A 102 -4.03 0.48 8.28
C SER A 102 -3.16 0.74 7.05
N ASP A 103 -2.64 -0.32 6.47
CA ASP A 103 -1.75 -0.31 5.32
C ASP A 103 -2.31 -1.25 4.26
N ALA A 104 -2.49 -0.80 3.02
CA ALA A 104 -3.00 -1.62 1.95
C ALA A 104 -2.41 -1.21 0.61
N GLY A 105 -1.99 -2.20 -0.18
CA GLY A 105 -1.40 -1.97 -1.48
C GLY A 105 -0.69 -3.21 -1.98
N LEU A 106 0.56 -3.05 -2.39
CA LEU A 106 1.37 -4.08 -3.05
C LEU A 106 2.65 -4.38 -2.29
N ASN A 107 2.98 -5.66 -2.13
CA ASN A 107 4.29 -6.10 -1.70
C ASN A 107 4.86 -7.11 -2.69
N LEU A 108 6.18 -7.11 -2.88
CA LEU A 108 6.81 -8.19 -3.65
C LEU A 108 6.72 -9.46 -2.81
N ASN A 109 6.08 -10.50 -3.35
CA ASN A 109 5.69 -11.65 -2.55
C ASN A 109 5.94 -12.97 -3.29
N LEU A 110 5.87 -14.09 -2.56
CA LEU A 110 6.06 -15.44 -3.11
C LEU A 110 5.16 -15.61 -4.33
N SER A 111 5.70 -16.14 -5.41
CA SER A 111 5.02 -16.18 -6.71
C SER A 111 5.26 -17.52 -7.37
N TYR A 112 4.26 -18.05 -8.06
CA TYR A 112 4.47 -19.15 -8.98
C TYR A 112 5.26 -18.69 -10.20
N SER A 113 6.14 -19.55 -10.70
CA SER A 113 6.94 -19.30 -11.92
C SER A 113 6.20 -19.69 -13.21
N SER A 114 5.08 -20.40 -13.10
CA SER A 114 4.25 -20.86 -14.21
C SER A 114 2.79 -20.96 -13.79
N SER A 115 1.92 -21.40 -14.71
CA SER A 115 0.52 -21.72 -14.44
C SER A 115 0.31 -22.97 -13.56
N ASP A 116 1.37 -23.74 -13.24
CA ASP A 116 1.27 -24.88 -12.35
C ASP A 116 1.32 -24.43 -10.88
N THR A 117 0.17 -24.53 -10.22
CA THR A 117 -0.01 -24.14 -8.80
C THR A 117 -0.37 -25.31 -7.90
N LYS A 118 -0.01 -26.54 -8.29
CA LYS A 118 -0.31 -27.76 -7.52
C LYS A 118 0.43 -27.79 -6.19
N GLU A 119 1.72 -27.52 -6.22
CA GLU A 119 2.57 -27.48 -5.02
C GLU A 119 2.40 -26.14 -4.28
N ASP A 120 2.46 -26.17 -2.95
CA ASP A 120 2.42 -24.95 -2.16
C ASP A 120 3.75 -24.18 -2.23
N LEU A 121 3.65 -22.84 -2.18
CA LEU A 121 4.81 -21.96 -2.07
C LEU A 121 5.42 -22.07 -0.67
N SER A 122 6.75 -22.16 -0.62
CA SER A 122 7.52 -22.13 0.61
C SER A 122 8.27 -20.81 0.76
N LEU A 123 8.91 -20.58 1.91
CA LEU A 123 9.67 -19.34 2.14
C LEU A 123 10.84 -19.14 1.18
N SER A 124 11.34 -20.23 0.56
CA SER A 124 12.39 -20.20 -0.45
C SER A 124 11.86 -20.06 -1.88
N SER A 125 10.53 -20.08 -2.07
CA SER A 125 9.93 -19.83 -3.37
C SER A 125 10.26 -18.42 -3.88
N PRO A 126 10.39 -18.24 -5.21
CA PRO A 126 10.79 -16.96 -5.76
C PRO A 126 9.73 -15.90 -5.51
N LYS A 127 10.16 -14.64 -5.45
CA LYS A 127 9.28 -13.47 -5.42
C LYS A 127 9.40 -12.71 -6.72
N LEU A 128 8.42 -12.88 -7.60
CA LEU A 128 8.49 -12.40 -8.98
C LEU A 128 7.56 -11.21 -9.22
N ALA A 129 6.44 -11.15 -8.49
CA ALA A 129 5.37 -10.18 -8.70
C ALA A 129 5.06 -9.38 -7.43
N TYR A 130 4.63 -8.15 -7.63
CA TYR A 130 3.90 -7.37 -6.65
C TYR A 130 2.49 -7.94 -6.51
N ARG A 131 2.10 -8.26 -5.27
CA ARG A 131 0.82 -8.89 -4.95
C ARG A 131 0.04 -8.05 -3.93
N PRO A 132 -1.30 -8.00 -4.03
CA PRO A 132 -2.11 -7.24 -3.07
C PRO A 132 -1.96 -7.72 -1.64
N PHE A 133 -1.85 -6.77 -0.72
CA PHE A 133 -1.90 -7.02 0.72
C PHE A 133 -2.71 -5.93 1.44
N TRP A 134 -3.22 -6.26 2.61
CA TRP A 134 -3.82 -5.30 3.53
C TRP A 134 -3.57 -5.73 4.96
N ARG A 135 -3.20 -4.75 5.78
CA ARG A 135 -2.88 -4.87 7.18
C ARG A 135 -3.67 -3.84 7.96
N TYR A 136 -4.28 -4.25 9.06
CA TYR A 136 -5.10 -3.38 9.89
C TYR A 136 -5.07 -3.86 11.35
N ILE A 137 -5.16 -2.89 12.26
CA ILE A 137 -5.09 -3.14 13.70
C ILE A 137 -6.48 -2.91 14.32
N TYR A 138 -6.94 -3.86 15.13
CA TYR A 138 -8.19 -3.72 15.85
C TYR A 138 -8.13 -4.37 17.23
N ASN A 139 -8.98 -3.91 18.15
CA ASN A 139 -9.14 -4.53 19.45
C ASN A 139 -10.27 -5.54 19.40
N SER A 140 -9.99 -6.78 19.79
CA SER A 140 -11.00 -7.83 19.97
C SER A 140 -11.28 -8.04 21.45
N THR A 141 -12.51 -8.42 21.76
CA THR A 141 -12.93 -8.86 23.08
C THR A 141 -13.45 -10.29 22.97
N THR A 142 -12.91 -11.21 23.78
CA THR A 142 -13.44 -12.57 23.91
C THR A 142 -14.16 -12.67 25.26
N ASP A 143 -15.47 -12.94 25.25
CA ASP A 143 -16.26 -13.17 26.47
C ASP A 143 -16.45 -14.68 26.68
N PHE A 144 -15.86 -15.18 27.77
CA PHE A 144 -16.30 -16.40 28.41
C PHE A 144 -16.59 -16.05 29.88
N SER A 145 -17.86 -15.81 30.20
CA SER A 145 -18.37 -15.76 31.57
C SER A 145 -17.86 -14.58 32.42
N GLY A 146 -17.80 -13.37 31.86
CA GLY A 146 -17.65 -12.14 32.66
C GLY A 146 -16.20 -11.66 32.88
N ASN A 147 -15.22 -12.35 32.32
CA ASN A 147 -13.85 -11.84 32.18
C ASN A 147 -13.66 -11.29 30.77
N VAL A 148 -13.49 -9.97 30.65
CA VAL A 148 -13.30 -9.27 29.38
C VAL A 148 -11.81 -9.22 29.05
N ASP A 149 -11.32 -10.20 28.29
CA ASP A 149 -9.96 -10.13 27.73
C ASP A 149 -9.98 -9.27 26.45
N ARG A 150 -9.25 -8.15 26.50
CA ARG A 150 -9.06 -7.25 25.36
C ARG A 150 -7.70 -7.52 24.74
N GLN A 151 -7.68 -7.91 23.48
CA GLN A 151 -6.45 -8.14 22.73
C GLN A 151 -6.39 -7.19 21.53
N GLU A 152 -5.24 -6.52 21.36
CA GLU A 152 -4.94 -5.84 20.11
C GLU A 152 -4.44 -6.86 19.08
N ILE A 153 -5.09 -6.89 17.92
CA ILE A 153 -4.77 -7.79 16.82
C ILE A 153 -4.24 -6.95 15.66
N ASN A 154 -3.01 -7.24 15.23
CA ASN A 154 -2.40 -6.71 14.02
C ASN A 154 -2.57 -7.74 12.89
N SER A 155 -3.64 -7.61 12.10
CA SER A 155 -3.97 -8.57 11.04
C SER A 155 -3.15 -8.28 9.79
N TRP A 156 -2.48 -9.28 9.25
CA TRP A 156 -1.72 -9.22 7.99
C TRP A 156 -2.32 -10.17 6.97
N ASN A 157 -2.77 -9.63 5.84
CA ASN A 157 -3.43 -10.40 4.79
C ASN A 157 -2.74 -10.16 3.46
N VAL A 158 -2.55 -11.24 2.71
CA VAL A 158 -2.03 -11.21 1.33
C VAL A 158 -3.01 -11.97 0.47
N HIS A 159 -3.34 -11.43 -0.70
CA HIS A 159 -4.26 -12.08 -1.64
C HIS A 159 -3.76 -13.47 -2.03
N ASN A 160 -4.61 -14.45 -2.32
CA ASN A 160 -4.19 -15.84 -2.56
C ASN A 160 -3.22 -15.94 -3.77
N PRO A 161 -2.04 -16.59 -3.64
CA PRO A 161 -1.02 -16.66 -4.71
C PRO A 161 -1.49 -17.41 -5.95
N ARG A 162 -2.57 -18.20 -5.87
CA ARG A 162 -3.11 -18.94 -7.01
C ARG A 162 -3.93 -18.06 -7.97
N HIS A 163 -4.26 -16.83 -7.59
CA HIS A 163 -4.83 -15.84 -8.51
C HIS A 163 -3.73 -15.15 -9.31
N LEU A 164 -3.20 -15.86 -10.30
CA LEU A 164 -2.10 -15.40 -11.15
C LEU A 164 -2.44 -14.12 -11.93
N SER A 165 -3.72 -13.85 -12.17
CA SER A 165 -4.17 -12.62 -12.84
C SER A 165 -3.94 -11.36 -11.99
N ASN A 166 -3.76 -11.48 -10.67
CA ASN A 166 -3.45 -10.36 -9.78
C ASN A 166 -1.94 -10.28 -9.46
N TYR A 167 -1.09 -10.74 -10.38
CA TYR A 167 0.35 -10.56 -10.33
C TYR A 167 0.73 -9.32 -11.14
N TYR A 168 1.11 -8.26 -10.42
CA TYR A 168 1.56 -7.01 -11.03
C TYR A 168 3.08 -7.00 -11.13
N PHE A 169 3.59 -6.59 -12.28
CA PHE A 169 5.01 -6.61 -12.59
C PHE A 169 5.58 -5.20 -12.74
N PRO A 170 6.90 -5.03 -12.51
CA PRO A 170 7.58 -3.79 -12.84
C PRO A 170 7.29 -3.32 -14.25
N GLY A 171 6.98 -2.03 -14.36
CA GLY A 171 6.53 -1.35 -15.58
C GLY A 171 5.02 -1.36 -15.79
N ASP A 172 4.22 -2.16 -15.07
CA ASP A 172 2.77 -2.02 -15.08
C ASP A 172 2.40 -0.63 -14.55
N VAL A 173 1.37 -0.02 -15.14
CA VAL A 173 0.73 1.21 -14.66
C VAL A 173 -0.61 0.82 -14.06
N ILE A 174 -0.78 1.15 -12.78
CA ILE A 174 -1.99 0.84 -12.03
C ILE A 174 -2.54 2.09 -11.37
N LYS A 175 -3.86 2.14 -11.21
CA LYS A 175 -4.53 3.06 -10.30
C LYS A 175 -4.78 2.32 -9.00
N MET A 176 -4.16 2.78 -7.92
CA MET A 176 -4.36 2.22 -6.59
C MET A 176 -5.19 3.20 -5.75
N SER A 177 -6.14 2.67 -4.98
CA SER A 177 -6.98 3.48 -4.10
C SER A 177 -7.26 2.76 -2.79
N VAL A 178 -7.23 3.50 -1.70
CA VAL A 178 -7.69 3.05 -0.38
C VAL A 178 -8.69 4.07 0.13
N TYR A 179 -9.93 3.65 0.32
CA TYR A 179 -11.03 4.54 0.69
C TYR A 179 -11.97 3.89 1.71
N SER A 180 -12.80 4.69 2.35
CA SER A 180 -13.81 4.25 3.32
C SER A 180 -15.19 4.21 2.68
N PRO A 181 -15.63 3.04 2.16
CA PRO A 181 -16.98 2.92 1.60
C PRO A 181 -18.06 2.76 2.67
N LEU A 182 -17.68 2.34 3.87
CA LEU A 182 -18.53 2.10 5.01
C LEU A 182 -17.82 2.58 6.28
N LYS A 183 -18.58 3.17 7.21
CA LYS A 183 -18.08 3.56 8.53
C LYS A 183 -17.31 2.41 9.19
N ASP A 184 -16.14 2.73 9.74
CA ASP A 184 -15.21 1.80 10.39
C ASP A 184 -14.56 0.78 9.45
N TYR A 185 -14.66 0.95 8.13
CA TYR A 185 -14.00 0.07 7.16
C TYR A 185 -13.26 0.86 6.09
N LEU A 186 -12.17 0.27 5.63
CA LEU A 186 -11.46 0.67 4.42
C LEU A 186 -11.53 -0.46 3.39
N GLN A 187 -11.28 -0.11 2.13
CA GLN A 187 -11.19 -1.05 1.03
C GLN A 187 -10.05 -0.65 0.09
N LEU A 188 -9.28 -1.64 -0.35
CA LEU A 188 -8.24 -1.49 -1.37
C LEU A 188 -8.82 -1.84 -2.73
N ARG A 189 -8.58 -0.96 -3.70
CA ARG A 189 -8.84 -1.21 -5.12
C ARG A 189 -7.58 -0.97 -5.93
N ILE A 190 -7.32 -1.86 -6.88
CA ILE A 190 -6.24 -1.74 -7.84
C ILE A 190 -6.85 -1.97 -9.23
N ASP A 191 -6.86 -0.93 -10.06
CA ASP A 191 -7.24 -1.03 -11.47
C ASP A 191 -5.98 -1.04 -12.35
N VAL A 192 -5.91 -1.96 -13.31
CA VAL A 192 -4.83 -1.97 -14.31
C VAL A 192 -5.13 -0.93 -15.37
N ILE A 193 -4.22 0.02 -15.58
CA ILE A 193 -4.30 1.02 -16.66
C ILE A 193 -3.53 0.53 -17.87
N GLU A 194 -2.29 0.08 -17.64
CA GLU A 194 -1.39 -0.38 -18.70
C GLU A 194 -0.56 -1.56 -18.21
N ALA A 195 -0.47 -2.61 -19.02
CA ALA A 195 0.42 -3.73 -18.77
C ALA A 195 1.85 -3.40 -19.21
N THR A 196 2.84 -3.85 -18.45
CA THR A 196 4.26 -3.66 -18.74
C THR A 196 4.63 -4.15 -20.14
N SER A 197 5.43 -3.34 -20.83
CA SER A 197 6.07 -3.69 -22.10
C SER A 197 7.49 -4.26 -21.93
N ASN A 198 7.97 -4.39 -20.69
CA ASN A 198 9.30 -4.94 -20.42
C ASN A 198 9.36 -6.43 -20.83
N PRO A 199 10.25 -6.83 -21.78
CA PRO A 199 10.30 -8.19 -22.31
C PRO A 199 10.46 -9.28 -21.25
N LYS A 200 11.19 -8.98 -20.16
CA LYS A 200 11.38 -9.91 -19.04
C LYS A 200 10.04 -10.31 -18.41
N TYR A 201 9.20 -9.32 -18.10
CA TYR A 201 7.94 -9.52 -17.40
C TYR A 201 6.81 -9.97 -18.32
N VAL A 202 6.82 -9.52 -19.59
CA VAL A 202 5.93 -10.04 -20.63
C VAL A 202 6.11 -11.56 -20.78
N LYS A 203 7.36 -12.03 -20.86
CA LYS A 203 7.67 -13.46 -20.96
C LYS A 203 7.16 -14.26 -19.76
N ILE A 204 7.34 -13.74 -18.54
CA ILE A 204 6.83 -14.39 -17.32
C ILE A 204 5.30 -14.47 -17.39
N ARG A 205 4.63 -13.36 -17.72
CA ARG A 205 3.16 -13.30 -17.78
C ARG A 205 2.55 -14.26 -18.80
N MET A 206 3.18 -14.41 -19.97
CA MET A 206 2.77 -15.40 -20.97
C MET A 206 2.79 -16.84 -20.41
N GLY A 207 3.72 -17.14 -19.51
CA GLY A 207 3.82 -18.45 -18.86
C GLY A 207 2.65 -18.80 -17.92
N TYR A 208 1.80 -17.83 -17.59
CA TYR A 208 0.61 -18.05 -16.75
C TYR A 208 -0.63 -18.44 -17.54
N GLY A 209 -0.66 -18.23 -18.86
CA GLY A 209 -1.82 -18.59 -19.69
C GLY A 209 -3.10 -17.82 -19.33
N LEU A 210 -2.96 -16.55 -18.93
CA LEU A 210 -4.09 -15.67 -18.61
C LEU A 210 -4.87 -15.27 -19.87
N GLU A 211 -6.12 -14.85 -19.70
CA GLU A 211 -6.89 -14.24 -20.77
C GLU A 211 -6.14 -13.03 -21.35
N ASN A 212 -5.92 -13.04 -22.66
CA ASN A 212 -5.14 -12.04 -23.41
C ASN A 212 -3.71 -11.78 -22.88
N ASN A 213 -3.18 -12.64 -22.02
CA ASN A 213 -1.93 -12.43 -21.28
C ASN A 213 -1.90 -11.13 -20.47
N LEU A 214 -3.03 -10.70 -19.91
CA LEU A 214 -3.14 -9.44 -19.15
C LEU A 214 -3.41 -9.69 -17.66
N PRO A 215 -2.89 -8.82 -16.76
CA PRO A 215 -3.31 -8.82 -15.37
C PRO A 215 -4.73 -8.25 -15.25
N THR A 216 -5.43 -8.58 -14.17
CA THR A 216 -6.78 -8.10 -13.87
C THR A 216 -6.77 -7.14 -12.69
N SER A 217 -7.79 -6.29 -12.61
CA SER A 217 -8.05 -5.46 -11.43
C SER A 217 -8.28 -6.32 -10.18
N PHE A 218 -8.04 -5.74 -9.01
CA PHE A 218 -8.26 -6.35 -7.71
C PHE A 218 -9.12 -5.44 -6.83
N LEU A 219 -10.05 -6.06 -6.11
CA LEU A 219 -10.85 -5.42 -5.07
C LEU A 219 -10.73 -6.25 -3.81
N SER A 220 -10.22 -5.66 -2.73
CA SER A 220 -10.12 -6.37 -1.45
C SER A 220 -11.51 -6.56 -0.81
N PRO A 221 -11.64 -7.49 0.15
CA PRO A 221 -12.65 -7.38 1.19
C PRO A 221 -12.63 -5.97 1.82
N LEU A 222 -13.75 -5.55 2.38
CA LEU A 222 -13.71 -4.42 3.33
C LEU A 222 -12.96 -4.91 4.57
N PHE A 223 -12.00 -4.14 5.06
CA PHE A 223 -11.24 -4.47 6.26
C PHE A 223 -11.45 -3.42 7.34
N PHE A 224 -11.61 -3.89 8.57
CA PHE A 224 -11.97 -3.04 9.70
C PHE A 224 -10.87 -2.02 9.98
N SER A 225 -11.25 -0.76 10.12
CA SER A 225 -10.37 0.36 10.42
C SER A 225 -11.15 1.44 11.15
N LYS A 226 -11.23 1.30 12.48
CA LYS A 226 -12.06 2.12 13.35
C LYS A 226 -11.82 3.63 13.14
N GLY A 227 -12.91 4.39 13.09
CA GLY A 227 -12.92 5.84 12.92
C GLY A 227 -12.98 6.30 11.46
N HIS A 228 -12.51 5.49 10.51
CA HIS A 228 -12.60 5.86 9.09
C HIS A 228 -14.05 5.99 8.61
N GLY A 229 -14.27 6.98 7.75
CA GLY A 229 -15.58 7.27 7.16
C GLY A 229 -16.47 8.20 7.98
N TYR A 230 -16.05 8.61 9.19
CA TYR A 230 -16.83 9.55 10.01
C TYR A 230 -16.00 10.37 11.02
N GLU A 231 -14.86 9.87 11.51
CA GLU A 231 -13.88 10.66 12.26
C GLU A 231 -12.84 11.26 11.33
N LYS A 232 -12.03 12.18 11.85
CA LYS A 232 -10.87 12.68 11.12
C LYS A 232 -9.86 11.54 10.95
N ALA A 233 -9.27 11.47 9.76
CA ALA A 233 -8.28 10.48 9.39
C ALA A 233 -7.13 11.13 8.62
N GLU A 234 -5.94 10.57 8.78
CA GLU A 234 -4.80 10.79 7.89
C GLU A 234 -4.81 9.70 6.82
N PHE A 235 -4.38 10.03 5.60
CA PHE A 235 -4.03 9.04 4.58
C PHE A 235 -2.59 9.20 4.12
N LYS A 236 -1.96 8.09 3.74
CA LYS A 236 -0.55 8.03 3.35
C LYS A 236 -0.34 7.19 2.10
N ARG A 237 0.77 7.44 1.42
CA ARG A 237 1.41 6.53 0.46
C ARG A 237 2.87 6.32 0.83
N VAL A 238 3.37 5.12 0.58
CA VAL A 238 4.71 4.68 0.94
C VAL A 238 5.31 3.82 -0.16
N ASN A 239 6.56 4.11 -0.52
CA ASN A 239 7.43 3.19 -1.25
C ASN A 239 8.56 2.81 -0.29
N SER A 240 8.81 1.51 -0.11
CA SER A 240 9.80 1.06 0.86
C SER A 240 10.56 -0.20 0.44
N ILE A 241 11.67 -0.43 1.12
CA ILE A 241 12.36 -1.70 1.26
C ILE A 241 12.33 -2.06 2.75
N ASP A 242 11.40 -2.93 3.11
CA ASP A 242 11.27 -3.49 4.46
C ASP A 242 12.33 -4.58 4.68
N GLN A 243 12.78 -4.73 5.92
CA GLN A 243 13.80 -5.74 6.26
C GLN A 243 13.22 -6.77 7.23
N TYR A 244 13.25 -8.05 6.82
CA TYR A 244 12.67 -9.13 7.61
C TYR A 244 13.27 -9.19 9.02
N GLY A 245 12.40 -9.13 10.04
CA GLY A 245 12.80 -9.22 11.44
C GLY A 245 13.54 -7.99 11.97
N ASN A 246 13.51 -6.86 11.25
CA ASN A 246 14.23 -5.64 11.62
C ASN A 246 13.30 -4.48 12.04
N GLU A 247 12.00 -4.72 12.21
CA GLU A 247 11.03 -3.70 12.62
C GLU A 247 11.44 -3.08 13.98
N GLY A 248 11.49 -1.75 14.05
CA GLY A 248 11.92 -1.03 15.26
C GLY A 248 13.43 -1.03 15.52
N LEU A 249 14.23 -1.71 14.68
CA LEU A 249 15.69 -1.73 14.76
C LEU A 249 16.31 -0.84 13.68
N VAL A 250 17.56 -0.42 13.88
CA VAL A 250 18.29 0.38 12.88
C VAL A 250 18.28 -0.35 11.53
N ALA A 251 17.93 0.38 10.46
CA ALA A 251 17.92 -0.18 9.12
C ALA A 251 19.34 -0.68 8.76
N GLN A 252 19.41 -1.94 8.35
CA GLN A 252 20.67 -2.58 7.99
C GLN A 252 21.10 -2.12 6.59
N ASN A 253 22.39 -1.86 6.41
CA ASN A 253 22.95 -1.53 5.11
C ASN A 253 22.65 -2.65 4.09
N THR A 254 22.35 -2.25 2.86
CA THR A 254 22.01 -3.14 1.74
C THR A 254 22.38 -2.50 0.41
N ASN A 255 22.79 -3.32 -0.56
CA ASN A 255 22.92 -2.91 -1.96
C ASN A 255 21.64 -3.11 -2.77
N ALA A 256 20.54 -3.47 -2.11
CA ALA A 256 19.25 -3.65 -2.77
C ALA A 256 18.77 -2.31 -3.33
N GLU A 257 18.04 -2.36 -4.43
CA GLU A 257 17.55 -1.18 -5.12
C GLU A 257 16.11 -1.42 -5.59
N VAL A 258 15.29 -0.37 -5.50
CA VAL A 258 14.05 -0.28 -6.28
C VAL A 258 14.29 0.79 -7.34
N THR A 259 14.27 0.38 -8.61
CA THR A 259 14.38 1.29 -9.74
C THR A 259 13.18 2.23 -9.80
N GLU A 260 13.21 3.19 -10.72
CA GLU A 260 12.22 4.26 -10.78
C GLU A 260 10.77 3.74 -10.76
N ALA A 261 10.05 4.08 -9.69
CA ALA A 261 8.61 4.00 -9.60
C ALA A 261 8.03 5.41 -9.77
N LEU A 262 7.02 5.57 -10.63
CA LEU A 262 6.48 6.88 -10.98
C LEU A 262 5.04 7.00 -10.48
N TRP A 263 4.83 7.77 -9.41
CA TRP A 263 3.50 8.31 -9.11
C TRP A 263 3.20 9.41 -10.13
N GLN A 264 2.26 9.15 -11.04
CA GLN A 264 1.85 10.11 -12.07
C GLN A 264 0.97 11.20 -11.46
N GLU A 265 0.05 10.80 -10.58
CA GLU A 265 -0.88 11.69 -9.89
C GLU A 265 -1.32 11.06 -8.57
N VAL A 266 -1.69 11.90 -7.58
CA VAL A 266 -2.18 11.48 -6.27
C VAL A 266 -3.24 12.45 -5.75
N TYR A 267 -4.38 11.91 -5.31
CA TYR A 267 -5.51 12.65 -4.79
C TYR A 267 -5.97 12.09 -3.44
N LEU A 268 -6.56 12.95 -2.62
CA LEU A 268 -7.31 12.57 -1.43
C LEU A 268 -8.81 12.63 -1.74
N TYR A 269 -9.61 11.77 -1.11
CA TYR A 269 -11.06 11.84 -1.18
C TYR A 269 -11.62 12.66 -0.03
N ARG A 270 -12.59 13.53 -0.30
CA ARG A 270 -13.31 14.32 0.72
C ARG A 270 -14.74 14.57 0.27
N GLU A 271 -15.65 14.73 1.21
CA GLU A 271 -16.97 15.27 0.92
C GLU A 271 -16.95 16.81 1.03
N ILE A 272 -17.39 17.50 -0.02
CA ILE A 272 -17.51 18.95 -0.08
C ILE A 272 -18.89 19.27 -0.63
N ASN A 273 -19.67 20.08 0.10
CA ASN A 273 -21.05 20.43 -0.26
C ASN A 273 -21.97 19.21 -0.52
N GLY A 274 -21.76 18.12 0.22
CA GLY A 274 -22.52 16.86 0.06
C GLY A 274 -22.10 16.01 -1.14
N GLU A 275 -21.06 16.41 -1.87
CA GLU A 275 -20.51 15.66 -3.00
C GLU A 275 -19.14 15.08 -2.66
N LEU A 276 -18.92 13.81 -2.99
CA LEU A 276 -17.60 13.19 -2.93
C LEU A 276 -16.73 13.77 -4.05
N VAL A 277 -15.57 14.30 -3.70
CA VAL A 277 -14.61 14.89 -4.65
C VAL A 277 -13.19 14.37 -4.42
N LYS A 278 -12.35 14.45 -5.46
CA LYS A 278 -10.90 14.27 -5.40
C LYS A 278 -10.25 15.61 -5.15
N VAL A 279 -9.37 15.67 -4.17
CA VAL A 279 -8.61 16.86 -3.82
C VAL A 279 -7.14 16.60 -4.17
N PRO A 280 -6.50 17.44 -5.01
CA PRO A 280 -5.09 17.28 -5.35
C PRO A 280 -4.22 17.23 -4.10
N PHE A 281 -3.43 16.16 -3.95
CA PHE A 281 -2.54 15.97 -2.82
C PHE A 281 -1.26 16.79 -2.99
N LEU A 282 -1.41 18.12 -2.96
CA LEU A 282 -0.33 19.09 -3.21
C LEU A 282 0.61 19.22 -2.01
N GLN A 283 1.77 19.84 -2.22
CA GLN A 283 2.82 20.00 -1.21
C GLN A 283 2.33 20.64 0.12
N ASN A 284 1.37 21.56 0.07
CA ASN A 284 0.78 22.17 1.29
C ASN A 284 -0.12 21.22 2.10
N ARG A 285 -0.52 20.08 1.51
CA ARG A 285 -1.26 19.00 2.16
C ARG A 285 -0.38 17.82 2.53
N GLN A 286 0.90 17.85 2.19
CA GLN A 286 1.82 16.74 2.37
C GLN A 286 2.78 16.98 3.54
N THR A 287 2.88 16.00 4.41
CA THR A 287 4.07 15.78 5.23
C THR A 287 4.93 14.74 4.53
N SER A 288 6.18 15.13 4.21
CA SER A 288 7.08 14.38 3.33
C SER A 288 8.26 13.81 4.11
N MET A 289 8.42 12.49 4.08
CA MET A 289 9.48 11.77 4.78
C MET A 289 10.35 10.98 3.79
N ILE A 290 11.65 11.04 4.00
CA ILE A 290 12.65 10.13 3.42
C ILE A 290 13.42 9.58 4.62
N CYS A 291 13.38 8.27 4.79
CA CYS A 291 13.90 7.61 5.98
C CYS A 291 14.75 6.38 5.64
N PRO A 292 15.75 6.08 6.48
CA PRO A 292 16.26 6.89 7.61
C PRO A 292 17.17 8.05 7.17
N HIS A 293 17.68 8.06 5.92
CA HIS A 293 18.61 9.07 5.42
C HIS A 293 18.17 9.61 4.06
N GLN A 294 18.44 10.88 3.77
CA GLN A 294 17.97 11.53 2.52
C GLN A 294 18.76 11.10 1.27
N ASP A 295 20.02 10.72 1.43
CA ASP A 295 20.95 10.36 0.35
C ASP A 295 20.67 8.99 -0.29
N VAL A 296 19.82 8.18 0.34
CA VAL A 296 19.48 6.82 -0.12
C VAL A 296 18.22 6.74 -0.99
N ILE A 297 17.50 7.86 -1.17
CA ILE A 297 16.29 7.92 -1.99
C ILE A 297 16.35 9.15 -2.89
N THR A 298 16.28 8.93 -4.20
CA THR A 298 16.13 10.00 -5.18
C THR A 298 14.64 10.24 -5.43
N VAL A 299 14.21 11.49 -5.24
CA VAL A 299 12.84 11.94 -5.56
C VAL A 299 12.90 13.05 -6.60
N LYS A 300 12.17 12.89 -7.70
CA LYS A 300 12.00 13.93 -8.73
C LYS A 300 10.51 14.23 -8.89
N LYS A 301 10.12 15.50 -8.78
CA LYS A 301 8.72 15.90 -9.02
C LYS A 301 8.30 15.57 -10.45
N HIS A 302 7.06 15.14 -10.64
CA HIS A 302 6.52 14.91 -11.97
C HIS A 302 6.37 16.26 -12.71
N PRO A 303 6.83 16.40 -13.96
CA PRO A 303 6.87 17.69 -14.64
C PRO A 303 5.48 18.20 -15.03
N LEU A 304 4.51 17.31 -15.22
CA LEU A 304 3.16 17.66 -15.69
C LEU A 304 2.11 17.67 -14.58
N ASP A 305 2.41 17.07 -13.42
CA ASP A 305 1.44 16.97 -12.31
C ASP A 305 2.14 17.26 -10.97
N PRO A 306 1.75 18.31 -10.25
CA PRO A 306 2.40 18.72 -9.00
C PRO A 306 2.17 17.76 -7.83
N THR A 307 1.26 16.79 -7.95
CA THR A 307 1.00 15.74 -6.96
C THR A 307 1.86 14.48 -7.19
N GLY A 308 2.39 14.32 -8.41
CA GLY A 308 3.21 13.17 -8.82
C GLY A 308 4.70 13.31 -8.47
N GLU A 309 5.37 12.17 -8.36
CA GLU A 309 6.83 12.08 -8.18
C GLU A 309 7.39 10.74 -8.69
N ALA A 310 8.60 10.79 -9.23
CA ALA A 310 9.45 9.64 -9.51
C ALA A 310 10.30 9.33 -8.27
N ILE A 311 10.38 8.06 -7.88
CA ILE A 311 11.09 7.60 -6.69
C ILE A 311 12.05 6.46 -7.08
N ILE A 312 13.31 6.58 -6.68
CA ILE A 312 14.30 5.49 -6.73
C ILE A 312 14.80 5.27 -5.30
N ILE A 313 14.81 4.03 -4.81
CA ILE A 313 15.32 3.67 -3.48
C ILE A 313 16.63 2.91 -3.67
N HIS A 314 17.74 3.46 -3.21
CA HIS A 314 19.09 2.95 -3.48
C HIS A 314 20.04 3.06 -2.26
N PRO A 315 19.80 2.35 -1.14
CA PRO A 315 20.62 2.44 0.07
C PRO A 315 22.12 2.14 -0.13
N GLY A 316 22.48 1.34 -1.14
CA GLY A 316 23.87 1.00 -1.46
C GLY A 316 24.61 2.06 -2.29
N ARG A 317 23.92 3.06 -2.85
CA ARG A 317 24.53 4.15 -3.62
C ARG A 317 24.18 5.46 -2.94
N LYS A 318 25.14 6.11 -2.29
CA LYS A 318 24.92 7.45 -1.75
C LYS A 318 25.05 8.47 -2.86
N ASN A 319 24.08 9.38 -2.95
CA ASN A 319 24.15 10.56 -3.81
C ASN A 319 25.09 11.62 -3.22
#